data_AF-A0A537CH72-F1
#
_entry.id   AF-A0A537CH72-F1
#
_cell.length_a   1.000
_cell.length_b   1.000
_cell.length_c   1.000
_cell.angle_alpha   90.00
_cell.angle_beta   90.00
_cell.angle_gamma   90.00
#
_symmetry.space_group_name_H-M   'P 1'
#
loop_
_entity.id
_entity.type
_entity.pdbx_description
1 polymer ?
#
loop_
_entity_poly.entity_id
_entity_poly.type
_entity_poly.pdbx_seq_one_letter_code
_entity_poly.pdbx_strand_id
1 'polypeptide(L)'
;MRAPESAFLMHIQRTNAGGESGKQAPLFRGVRTDRFTYAIADTGRWCLYDNREDPYQIRNLVAEAAHARTVAALEELVFDWLRRAQDPFPLDAARRRRSIYAP
;
A
#
# COMPACT_ATOMS: atom_id res chain seq x y z
N MET A 1 -4.38 26.42 -4.71
CA MET A 1 -3.76 25.18 -5.24
C MET A 1 -4.78 24.06 -5.16
N ARG A 2 -4.93 23.25 -6.21
CA ARG A 2 -5.65 21.97 -6.10
C ARG A 2 -4.70 20.94 -5.48
N ALA A 3 -5.18 20.15 -4.53
CA ALA A 3 -4.41 19.03 -4.00
C ALA A 3 -4.14 18.00 -5.12
N PRO A 4 -3.05 17.22 -5.05
CA PRO A 4 -2.80 16.15 -6.01
C PRO A 4 -3.88 15.07 -5.90
N GLU A 5 -4.18 14.41 -7.01
CA GLU A 5 -5.15 13.29 -7.06
C GLU A 5 -4.69 12.09 -6.21
N SER A 6 -3.38 11.92 -6.09
CA SER A 6 -2.78 10.93 -5.19
C SER A 6 -1.39 11.35 -4.71
N ALA A 7 -1.00 10.84 -3.54
CA ALA A 7 0.36 10.86 -3.02
C ALA A 7 0.94 9.45 -3.04
N PHE A 8 2.19 9.32 -3.47
CA PHE A 8 2.92 8.06 -3.43
C PHE A 8 3.53 7.83 -2.05
N LEU A 9 3.22 6.69 -1.45
CA LEU A 9 3.74 6.25 -0.15
C LEU A 9 4.84 5.23 -0.39
N MET A 10 5.97 5.41 0.29
CA MET A 10 7.09 4.49 0.16
C MET A 10 7.81 4.31 1.49
N HIS A 11 8.34 3.10 1.66
CA HIS A 11 9.37 2.84 2.64
C HIS A 11 10.65 2.39 1.94
N ILE A 12 11.70 3.20 2.10
CA ILE A 12 12.93 3.10 1.28
C ILE A 12 14.06 2.31 1.94
N GLN A 13 13.98 2.02 3.25
CA GLN A 13 15.05 1.34 3.97
C GLN A 13 14.50 0.23 4.87
N ARG A 14 14.94 -1.01 4.63
CA ARG A 14 14.55 -2.15 5.45
C ARG A 14 15.32 -2.21 6.78
N THR A 15 16.59 -1.81 6.75
CA THR A 15 17.52 -1.87 7.88
C THR A 15 17.39 -0.63 8.76
N ASN A 16 17.39 -0.82 10.09
CA ASN A 16 17.29 0.24 11.12
C ASN A 16 16.01 1.09 11.10
N ALA A 17 15.01 0.74 10.28
CA ALA A 17 13.74 1.45 10.20
C ALA A 17 12.66 0.95 11.19
N GLY A 18 12.95 -0.08 11.98
CA GLY A 18 12.01 -0.72 12.91
C GLY A 18 11.99 -0.15 14.33
N GLY A 19 12.68 0.96 14.61
CA GLY A 19 12.77 1.58 15.95
C GLY A 19 13.60 0.79 16.98
N GLU A 20 13.65 -0.54 16.85
CA GLU A 20 14.50 -1.44 17.64
C GLU A 20 15.61 -2.07 16.77
N SER A 21 16.80 -2.23 17.36
CA SER A 21 17.93 -2.90 16.72
C SER A 21 17.55 -4.30 16.25
N GLY A 22 17.69 -4.56 14.95
CA GLY A 22 17.41 -5.85 14.33
C GLY A 22 15.98 -6.06 13.81
N LYS A 23 15.01 -5.19 14.13
CA LYS A 23 13.67 -5.24 13.52
C LYS A 23 13.66 -4.55 12.16
N GLN A 24 13.23 -5.29 11.15
CA GLN A 24 13.10 -4.80 9.79
C GLN A 24 11.66 -4.35 9.54
N ALA A 25 11.47 -3.08 9.23
CA ALA A 25 10.16 -2.62 8.77
C ALA A 25 9.95 -3.08 7.32
N PRO A 26 8.73 -3.50 6.95
CA PRO A 26 8.46 -4.06 5.62
C PRO A 26 8.76 -3.01 4.55
N LEU A 27 9.37 -3.44 3.45
CA LEU A 27 9.39 -2.60 2.25
C LEU A 27 7.99 -2.63 1.65
N PHE A 28 7.38 -1.46 1.54
CA PHE A 28 6.05 -1.30 0.97
C PHE A 28 6.00 -0.13 0.00
N ARG A 29 5.00 -0.19 -0.87
CA ARG A 29 4.59 0.90 -1.74
C ARG A 29 3.10 1.06 -1.64
N GLY A 30 2.64 2.29 -1.72
CA GLY A 30 1.24 2.61 -1.53
C GLY A 30 0.87 3.92 -2.17
N VAL A 31 -0.41 4.19 -2.15
CA VAL A 31 -0.99 5.43 -2.65
C VAL A 31 -2.03 5.92 -1.66
N ARG A 32 -2.07 7.23 -1.48
CA ARG A 32 -3.16 7.91 -0.77
C ARG A 32 -3.88 8.82 -1.75
N THR A 33 -5.15 8.54 -2.00
CA THR A 33 -6.06 9.44 -2.73
C THR A 33 -6.86 10.28 -1.73
N ASP A 34 -7.83 11.07 -2.21
CA ASP A 34 -8.77 11.75 -1.30
C ASP A 34 -9.54 10.75 -0.42
N ARG A 35 -9.94 9.61 -1.01
CA ARG A 35 -10.86 8.65 -0.37
C ARG A 35 -10.15 7.43 0.19
N PHE A 36 -9.07 6.95 -0.42
CA PHE A 36 -8.47 5.68 -0.02
C PHE A 36 -6.99 5.80 0.31
N THR A 37 -6.55 5.01 1.28
CA THR A 37 -5.14 4.69 1.48
C THR A 37 -4.96 3.20 1.21
N TYR A 38 -4.05 2.87 0.31
CA TYR A 38 -3.72 1.49 -0.04
C TYR A 38 -2.22 1.28 0.02
N ALA A 39 -1.78 0.12 0.54
CA ALA A 39 -0.39 -0.28 0.49
C ALA A 39 -0.23 -1.79 0.24
N ILE A 40 0.86 -2.12 -0.46
CA ILE A 40 1.32 -3.47 -0.71
C ILE A 40 2.77 -3.60 -0.26
N ALA A 41 3.06 -4.68 0.47
CA ALA A 41 4.38 -5.02 0.95
C ALA A 41 4.97 -6.20 0.17
N ASP A 42 6.22 -6.53 0.43
CA ASP A 42 6.79 -7.78 -0.06
C ASP A 42 5.99 -9.01 0.41
N THR A 43 5.31 -8.96 1.55
CA THR A 43 4.40 -10.02 2.03
C THR A 43 3.03 -10.05 1.32
N GLY A 44 2.81 -9.20 0.32
CA GLY A 44 1.55 -9.08 -0.41
C GLY A 44 0.73 -7.89 0.04
N ARG A 45 -0.55 -7.88 -0.34
CA ARG A 45 -1.49 -6.78 -0.06
C ARG A 45 -1.54 -6.52 1.45
N TRP A 46 -1.25 -5.30 1.87
CA TRP A 46 -1.09 -4.98 3.28
C TRP A 46 -2.34 -4.30 3.84
N CYS A 47 -2.74 -3.16 3.30
CA CYS A 47 -3.88 -2.42 3.83
C CYS A 47 -4.70 -1.70 2.77
N LEU A 48 -5.98 -1.54 3.08
CA LEU A 48 -6.90 -0.63 2.41
C LEU A 48 -7.75 0.06 3.49
N TYR A 49 -7.79 1.39 3.46
CA TYR A 49 -8.61 2.21 4.34
C TYR A 49 -9.44 3.20 3.53
N ASP A 50 -10.73 3.34 3.86
CA ASP A 50 -11.57 4.43 3.37
C ASP A 50 -11.39 5.64 4.30
N ASN A 51 -10.59 6.62 3.89
CA ASN A 51 -10.26 7.82 4.67
C ASN A 51 -11.47 8.72 4.97
N ARG A 52 -12.61 8.54 4.27
CA ARG A 52 -13.82 9.33 4.53
C ARG A 52 -14.66 8.71 5.64
N GLU A 53 -14.82 7.38 5.61
CA GLU A 53 -15.60 6.62 6.60
C GLU A 53 -14.77 6.23 7.83
N ASP A 54 -13.45 6.08 7.66
CA ASP A 54 -12.48 5.71 8.69
C ASP A 54 -11.24 6.63 8.62
N PRO A 55 -11.37 7.91 9.05
CA PRO A 55 -10.28 8.90 8.96
C PRO A 55 -9.03 8.52 9.76
N TYR A 56 -9.18 7.66 10.77
CA TYR A 56 -8.09 7.18 11.63
C TYR A 56 -7.50 5.84 11.17
N GLN A 57 -8.00 5.26 10.07
CA GLN A 57 -7.44 4.06 9.44
C GLN A 57 -7.36 2.86 10.39
N ILE A 58 -8.42 2.65 11.18
CA ILE A 58 -8.51 1.57 12.16
C ILE A 58 -8.98 0.26 11.51
N ARG A 59 -9.93 0.32 10.57
CA ARG A 59 -10.54 -0.86 9.92
C ARG A 59 -9.85 -1.15 8.59
N ASN A 60 -8.99 -2.17 8.58
CA ASN A 60 -8.35 -2.64 7.35
C ASN A 60 -9.34 -3.44 6.47
N LEU A 61 -9.68 -2.90 5.30
CA LEU A 61 -10.64 -3.46 4.34
C LEU A 61 -9.99 -4.40 3.31
N VAL A 62 -8.66 -4.61 3.36
CA VAL A 62 -7.90 -5.24 2.26
C VAL A 62 -8.33 -6.66 1.92
N ALA A 63 -8.88 -7.39 2.90
CA ALA A 63 -9.32 -8.78 2.76
C ALA A 63 -10.81 -8.91 2.44
N GLU A 64 -11.57 -7.81 2.47
CA GLU A 64 -13.00 -7.83 2.22
C GLU A 64 -13.26 -7.93 0.71
N ALA A 65 -13.91 -9.02 0.28
CA ALA A 65 -14.18 -9.29 -1.14
C ALA A 65 -14.95 -8.15 -1.84
N ALA A 66 -15.80 -7.43 -1.11
CA ALA A 66 -16.52 -6.25 -1.60
C ALA A 66 -15.59 -5.14 -2.11
N HIS A 67 -14.35 -5.06 -1.60
CA HIS A 67 -13.37 -4.05 -1.95
C HIS A 67 -12.29 -4.54 -2.94
N ALA A 68 -12.38 -5.76 -3.46
CA ALA A 68 -11.38 -6.34 -4.36
C ALA A 68 -11.14 -5.48 -5.62
N ARG A 69 -12.19 -4.88 -6.19
CA ARG A 69 -12.06 -3.97 -7.35
C ARG A 69 -11.32 -2.67 -6.98
N THR A 70 -11.59 -2.12 -5.79
CA THR A 70 -10.89 -0.94 -5.29
C THR A 70 -9.41 -1.22 -5.08
N VAL A 71 -9.08 -2.37 -4.48
CA VAL A 71 -7.69 -2.82 -4.32
C VAL A 71 -6.99 -2.92 -5.69
N ALA A 72 -7.60 -3.59 -6.67
CA ALA A 72 -7.02 -3.72 -8.00
C ALA A 72 -6.77 -2.36 -8.68
N ALA A 73 -7.72 -1.42 -8.59
CA ALA A 73 -7.55 -0.09 -9.16
C ALA A 73 -6.42 0.70 -8.49
N LEU A 74 -6.27 0.60 -7.17
CA LEU A 74 -5.19 1.27 -6.43
C LEU A 74 -3.83 0.59 -6.64
N GLU A 75 -3.80 -0.72 -6.91
CA GLU A 75 -2.58 -1.43 -7.34
C GLU A 75 -2.06 -0.93 -8.68
N GLU A 76 -2.95 -0.74 -9.66
CA GLU A 76 -2.57 -0.13 -10.94
C GLU A 76 -2.07 1.31 -10.75
N LEU A 77 -2.67 2.07 -9.84
CA LEU A 77 -2.17 3.40 -9.50
C LEU A 77 -0.77 3.34 -8.86
N VAL A 78 -0.49 2.35 -8.00
CA VAL A 78 0.87 2.09 -7.48
C VAL A 78 1.81 1.78 -8.64
N PHE A 79 1.42 0.91 -9.57
CA PHE A 79 2.23 0.56 -10.74
C PHE A 79 2.61 1.81 -11.57
N ASP A 80 1.65 2.70 -11.81
CA ASP A 80 1.90 3.97 -12.50
C ASP A 80 2.90 4.86 -11.77
N TRP A 81 2.81 4.94 -10.44
CA TRP A 81 3.78 5.66 -9.64
C TRP A 81 5.17 5.02 -9.71
N LEU A 82 5.28 3.70 -9.64
CA LEU A 82 6.56 2.99 -9.77
C LEU A 82 7.23 3.31 -11.12
N ARG A 83 6.46 3.26 -12.21
CA ARG A 83 6.96 3.58 -13.55
C ARG A 83 7.45 5.03 -13.65
N ARG A 84 6.71 5.99 -13.09
CA ARG A 84 7.09 7.42 -13.09
C ARG A 84 8.31 7.71 -12.23
N ALA A 85 8.40 7.06 -11.07
CA ALA A 85 9.50 7.24 -10.12
C ALA A 85 10.74 6.38 -10.45
N GLN A 86 10.65 5.48 -11.45
CA GLN A 86 11.66 4.47 -11.73
C GLN A 86 12.01 3.63 -10.50
N ASP A 87 11.00 3.36 -9.66
CA ASP A 87 11.18 2.66 -8.40
C ASP A 87 11.19 1.13 -8.65
N PRO A 88 12.20 0.40 -8.13
CA PRO A 88 12.42 -1.01 -8.45
C PRO A 88 11.55 -1.97 -7.63
N PHE A 89 10.57 -1.49 -6.87
CA PHE A 89 9.73 -2.34 -6.03
C PHE A 89 9.07 -3.47 -6.87
N PRO A 90 9.22 -4.75 -6.46
CA PRO A 90 8.78 -5.89 -7.26
C PRO A 90 7.27 -6.15 -7.10
N LEU A 91 6.44 -5.23 -7.59
CA LEU A 91 4.98 -5.25 -7.45
C LEU A 91 4.37 -6.57 -7.94
N ASP A 92 4.85 -7.09 -9.06
CA ASP A 92 4.39 -8.35 -9.64
C ASP A 92 4.59 -9.55 -8.72
N ALA A 93 5.74 -9.61 -8.03
CA ALA A 93 6.00 -10.67 -7.08
C ALA A 93 5.12 -10.50 -5.84
N ALA A 94 4.94 -9.26 -5.36
CA ALA A 94 4.10 -8.95 -4.22
C ALA A 94 2.63 -9.31 -4.45
N ARG A 95 2.02 -8.94 -5.59
CA ARG A 95 0.59 -9.19 -5.87
C ARG A 95 0.23 -10.67 -5.98
N ARG A 96 1.20 -11.54 -6.27
CA ARG A 96 1.06 -13.00 -6.29
C ARG A 96 1.11 -13.61 -4.90
N ARG A 97 1.66 -12.91 -3.91
CA ARG A 97 1.65 -13.39 -2.52
C ARG A 97 0.26 -13.24 -1.94
N ARG A 98 -0.16 -14.28 -1.23
CA ARG A 98 -1.38 -14.23 -0.41
C ARG A 98 -1.16 -13.22 0.71
N SER A 99 -2.10 -12.29 0.85
CA SER A 99 -2.06 -11.33 1.96
C SER A 99 -2.04 -12.07 3.30
N ILE A 100 -1.24 -11.58 4.25
CA ILE A 100 -1.26 -12.05 5.63
C ILE A 100 -2.58 -11.71 6.35
N TYR A 101 -3.39 -10.83 5.77
CA TYR A 101 -4.73 -10.47 6.25
C TYR A 101 -5.85 -11.23 5.53
N ALA A 102 -5.53 -12.03 4.50
CA ALA A 102 -6.53 -12.88 3.85
C ALA A 102 -6.93 -14.06 4.77
N PRO A 103 -8.22 -14.42 4.85
CA PRO A 103 -8.73 -15.55 5.61
C PRO A 103 -8.16 -16.86 5.07
#